data_AF-A0A7X7XPM7-F1
#
_entry.id   AF-A0A7X7XPM7-F1
#
_cell.length_a   1.000
_cell.length_b   1.000
_cell.length_c   1.000
_cell.angle_alpha   90.00
_cell.angle_beta   90.00
_cell.angle_gamma   90.00
#
_symmetry.space_group_name_H-M   'P 1'
#
loop_
_entity.id
_entity.type
_entity.pdbx_description
1 polymer ?
#
loop_
_entity_poly.entity_id
_entity_poly.type
_entity_poly.pdbx_seq_one_letter_code
_entity_poly.pdbx_strand_id
1 'polypeptide(L)' 'MTDPTAPTAQPLLDVSTAPLPTQRTLKMRRNIPFQLVRFVAFDLRIMRMVLKGHKGDAH' A
#
# COMPACT_ATOMS: atom_id res chain seq x y z
N MET A 1 -17.29 -44.52 17.93
CA MET A 1 -18.27 -43.78 17.11
C MET A 1 -18.28 -42.32 17.56
N THR A 2 -17.41 -41.48 17.00
CA THR A 2 -17.57 -40.01 17.06
C THR A 2 -17.06 -39.44 15.75
N ASP A 3 -18.01 -38.98 14.95
CA ASP A 3 -17.87 -38.38 13.63
C ASP A 3 -17.40 -36.91 13.79
N PRO A 4 -16.27 -36.48 13.22
CA PRO A 4 -15.80 -35.10 13.36
C PRO A 4 -16.45 -34.13 12.36
N THR A 5 -17.53 -34.51 11.66
CA THR A 5 -18.29 -33.57 10.81
C THR A 5 -19.16 -32.64 11.68
N ALA A 6 -18.52 -31.81 12.49
CA ALA A 6 -19.13 -30.62 13.06
C ALA A 6 -18.87 -29.44 12.09
N PRO A 7 -19.89 -28.71 11.63
CA PRO A 7 -19.72 -27.58 10.73
C PRO A 7 -18.83 -26.55 11.41
N THR A 8 -17.66 -26.28 10.84
CA THR A 8 -16.73 -25.27 11.32
C THR A 8 -17.46 -23.93 11.32
N ALA A 9 -17.79 -23.47 12.53
CA ALA A 9 -18.41 -22.18 12.78
C ALA A 9 -17.62 -21.11 12.01
N GLN A 10 -18.23 -20.56 10.96
CA GLN A 10 -17.61 -19.50 10.17
C GLN A 10 -17.44 -18.30 11.10
N PRO A 11 -16.23 -17.77 11.26
CA PRO A 11 -16.01 -16.64 12.15
C PRO A 11 -16.81 -15.46 11.61
N LEU A 12 -17.84 -15.04 12.35
CA LEU A 12 -18.58 -13.82 12.10
C LEU A 12 -17.58 -12.67 12.23
N LEU A 13 -17.19 -12.10 11.11
CA LEU A 13 -16.29 -10.95 11.06
C LEU A 13 -17.00 -9.76 11.71
N ASP A 14 -16.76 -9.57 13.02
CA ASP A 14 -17.21 -8.40 13.75
C ASP A 14 -16.36 -7.18 13.35
N VAL A 15 -16.90 -6.39 12.42
CA VAL A 15 -16.28 -5.15 11.92
C VAL A 15 -16.50 -3.97 12.89
N SER A 16 -17.25 -4.16 13.98
CA SER A 16 -17.55 -3.11 14.96
C SER A 16 -16.33 -2.74 15.81
N THR A 17 -15.37 -3.67 15.93
CA THR A 17 -14.12 -3.48 16.68
C THR A 17 -12.99 -2.93 15.79
N ALA A 18 -13.26 -2.68 14.49
CA ALA A 18 -12.27 -2.09 13.60
C ALA A 18 -11.86 -0.72 14.18
N PRO A 19 -10.55 -0.48 14.42
CA PRO A 19 -10.11 0.76 15.02
C PRO A 19 -10.60 1.92 14.16
N LEU A 20 -11.44 2.79 14.75
CA LEU A 20 -11.99 3.95 14.05
C LEU A 20 -10.84 4.66 13.35
N PRO A 21 -10.99 5.07 12.06
CA PRO A 21 -9.97 5.80 11.34
C PRO A 21 -9.66 7.08 12.12
N THR A 22 -8.63 6.98 12.94
CA THR A 22 -8.29 8.02 13.90
C THR A 22 -7.90 9.23 13.08
N GLN A 23 -8.24 10.43 13.54
CA GLN A 23 -7.94 11.69 12.83
C GLN A 23 -6.47 11.75 12.34
N ARG A 24 -5.55 11.07 13.04
CA ARG A 24 -4.16 10.87 12.66
C ARG A 24 -3.98 10.11 11.33
N THR A 25 -4.68 8.99 11.12
CA THR A 25 -4.67 8.20 9.88
C THR A 25 -5.31 8.96 8.73
N LEU A 26 -6.36 9.72 9.01
CA LEU A 26 -7.08 10.54 8.02
C LEU A 26 -6.22 11.74 7.56
N LYS A 27 -5.51 12.39 8.49
CA LYS A 27 -4.54 13.44 8.17
C LYS A 27 -3.37 12.93 7.34
N MET A 28 -2.85 11.73 7.64
CA MET A 28 -1.74 11.14 6.89
C MET A 28 -2.10 10.88 5.41
N ARG A 29 -3.38 10.57 5.12
CA ARG A 29 -3.90 10.43 3.75
C ARG A 29 -4.08 11.78 3.03
N ARG A 30 -4.21 12.89 3.75
CA ARG A 30 -4.46 14.24 3.22
C ARG A 30 -3.19 15.08 3.02
N ASN A 31 -2.02 14.47 3.00
CA ASN A 31 -0.77 15.19 2.75
C ASN A 31 -0.50 15.29 1.24
N ILE A 32 -1.23 16.17 0.55
CA ILE A 32 -0.99 16.50 -0.87
C ILE A 32 0.47 16.89 -1.15
N PRO A 33 1.17 17.67 -0.29
CA PRO A 33 2.60 17.95 -0.51
C PRO A 33 3.47 16.70 -0.49
N PHE A 34 3.16 15.73 0.38
CA PHE A 34 3.87 14.46 0.43
C PHE A 34 3.60 13.59 -0.80
N GLN A 35 2.37 13.61 -1.33
CA GLN A 35 2.02 12.94 -2.58
C GLN A 35 2.78 13.57 -3.75
N LEU A 36 2.88 14.90 -3.82
CA LEU A 36 3.62 15.62 -4.86
C LEU A 36 5.12 15.28 -4.82
N VAL A 37 5.74 15.30 -3.64
CA VAL A 37 7.16 14.94 -3.49
C VAL A 37 7.39 13.50 -3.93
N ARG A 38 6.51 12.56 -3.55
CA ARG A 38 6.64 11.16 -3.95
C ARG A 38 6.45 10.95 -5.45
N PHE A 39 5.51 11.69 -6.06
CA PHE A 39 5.28 11.69 -7.50
C PHE A 39 6.53 12.15 -8.25
N VAL A 40 7.03 13.35 -7.92
CA VAL A 40 8.25 13.91 -8.55
C VAL A 40 9.46 13.00 -8.34
N ALA A 41 9.65 12.45 -7.14
CA ALA A 41 10.77 11.55 -6.86
C ALA A 41 10.71 10.26 -7.72
N PHE A 42 9.50 9.74 -7.96
CA PHE A 42 9.31 8.56 -8.80
C PHE A 42 9.59 8.87 -10.27
N ASP A 43 9.07 9.99 -10.79
CA ASP A 43 9.31 10.41 -12.16
C ASP A 43 10.80 10.66 -12.42
N LEU A 44 11.49 11.32 -11.49
CA LEU A 44 12.94 11.54 -11.57
C LEU A 44 13.73 10.22 -11.55
N ARG A 45 13.27 9.21 -10.79
CA ARG A 45 13.91 7.89 -10.78
C ARG A 45 13.78 7.19 -12.14
N ILE A 46 12.61 7.27 -12.78
CA ILE A 46 12.40 6.73 -14.12
C ILE A 46 13.29 7.47 -15.11
N MET A 47 13.27 8.81 -15.12
CA MET A 47 14.14 9.60 -15.99
C MET A 47 15.61 9.25 -15.79
N ARG A 48 16.05 9.03 -14.55
CA ARG A 48 17.42 8.59 -14.26
C ARG A 48 17.73 7.21 -14.81
N MET A 49 16.80 6.25 -14.72
CA MET A 49 16.96 4.93 -15.34
C MET A 49 17.07 5.03 -16.86
N VAL A 50 16.23 5.85 -17.48
CA VAL A 50 16.23 6.11 -18.93
C VAL A 50 17.54 6.78 -19.38
N LEU A 51 17.96 7.85 -18.69
CA LEU A 51 19.24 8.52 -18.97
C LEU A 51 20.44 7.60 -18.74
N LYS A 52 20.38 6.72 -17.74
CA LYS A 52 21.43 5.72 -17.49
C LYS A 52 21.48 4.68 -18.61
N GLY A 53 20.33 4.25 -19.16
CA GLY A 53 20.27 3.37 -20.33
C GLY A 53 20.98 3.99 -21.52
N HIS A 54 20.60 5.21 -21.91
CA HIS A 54 21.21 5.92 -23.04
C HIS A 54 22.72 6.24 -22.88
N LYS A 55 23.24 6.29 -21.66
CA LYS A 55 24.68 6.46 -21.38
C LYS A 55 25.43 5.11 -21.28
N GLY A 56 24.71 4.00 -21.13
CA GLY A 56 25.26 2.64 -21.08
C GLY A 56 25.46 2.01 -22.45
N ASP A 57 24.78 2.51 -23.49
CA ASP A 57 24.90 2.04 -24.88
C ASP A 57 25.99 2.77 -25.69
N ALA A 58 26.85 3.55 -25.01
CA ALA A 58 27.99 4.27 -25.60
C ALA A 58 29.34 3.55 -25.41
N HIS A 59 29.33 2.24 -25.23
CA HIS A 59 30.51 1.37 -25.27
C HIS A 59 30.20 0.05 -25.96
#